data_AF-A0A7W8ZIQ6-F1
#
_entry.id   AF-A0A7W8ZIQ6-F1
#
_cell.length_a   1.000
_cell.length_b   1.000
_cell.length_c   1.000
_cell.angle_alpha   90.00
_cell.angle_beta   90.00
_cell.angle_gamma   90.00
#
_symmetry.space_group_name_H-M   'P 1'
#
loop_
_entity.id
_entity.type
_entity.pdbx_description
1 polymer ?
#
loop_
_entity_poly.entity_id
_entity_poly.type
_entity_poly.pdbx_seq_one_letter_code
_entity_poly.pdbx_strand_id
1 'polypeptide(L)'
;MRITFYFILFMLIITGVSSCSKGDLIKDPAFGSISISDFTSKKVTVIEGENNQLPVLGETVSLLSGNNRFRFYDDKTLLLDTSLKIEPFKKHKYFILRPNNQSVLRVFDDSLNGFNQETFPTAGSVKISLANFSKSLPDKVNVYITTTTYRAPATEEIKVGEILKVSGSFSGFKTMLTGKDQFLKPIKEFTLTIKDSNDQAVLFTVPLVLPVETATVYLLYLEDKTGVTKPDIRATLLMSK
;
A
#
# COMPACT_ATOMS: atom_id res chain seq x y z
N MET A 1 24.57 -73.90 16.95
CA MET A 1 23.82 -72.80 17.63
C MET A 1 24.30 -71.38 17.33
N ARG A 2 25.56 -71.12 16.92
CA ARG A 2 26.01 -69.75 16.60
C ARG A 2 25.51 -69.22 15.24
N ILE A 3 25.44 -70.07 14.21
CA ILE A 3 25.05 -69.66 12.85
C ILE A 3 23.57 -69.23 12.76
N THR A 4 22.67 -69.92 13.47
CA THR A 4 21.24 -69.59 13.50
C THR A 4 20.97 -68.24 14.17
N PHE A 5 21.80 -67.85 15.14
CA PHE A 5 21.67 -66.58 15.85
C PHE A 5 22.07 -65.39 14.96
N TYR A 6 23.12 -65.53 14.14
CA TYR A 6 23.51 -64.50 13.19
C TYR A 6 22.50 -64.34 12.06
N PHE A 7 21.84 -65.42 11.63
CA PHE A 7 20.82 -65.36 10.58
C PHE A 7 19.55 -64.64 11.04
N ILE A 8 19.13 -64.86 12.29
CA ILE A 8 17.98 -64.16 12.89
C ILE A 8 18.32 -62.69 13.15
N LEU A 9 19.53 -62.38 13.64
CA LEU A 9 19.98 -61.00 13.87
C LEU A 9 20.12 -60.21 12.55
N PHE A 10 20.59 -60.85 11.47
CA PHE A 10 20.70 -60.24 10.14
C PHE A 10 19.33 -59.99 9.50
N MET A 11 18.37 -60.93 9.65
CA MET A 11 16.99 -60.72 9.19
C MET A 11 16.28 -59.59 9.97
N LEU A 12 16.52 -59.47 11.28
CA LEU A 12 15.96 -58.39 12.10
C LEU A 12 16.50 -57.01 11.72
N ILE A 13 17.77 -56.92 11.34
CA ILE A 13 18.39 -55.68 10.84
C ILE A 13 17.82 -55.32 9.46
N ILE A 14 17.59 -56.28 8.56
CA ILE A 14 17.04 -56.00 7.21
C ILE A 14 15.56 -55.59 7.26
N THR A 15 14.77 -56.12 8.19
CA THR A 15 13.37 -55.68 8.39
C THR A 15 13.27 -54.31 9.08
N GLY A 16 14.32 -53.85 9.77
CA GLY A 16 14.36 -52.52 10.41
C GLY A 16 14.61 -51.36 9.44
N VAL A 17 15.26 -51.60 8.29
CA VAL A 17 15.56 -50.57 7.28
C VAL A 17 14.54 -50.47 6.15
N SER A 18 13.48 -51.28 6.18
CA SER A 18 12.43 -51.29 5.13
C SER A 18 11.14 -50.56 5.53
N SER A 19 11.15 -49.75 6.59
CA SER A 19 10.15 -48.68 6.74
C SER A 19 10.63 -47.44 6.00
N CYS A 20 10.72 -47.55 4.67
CA CYS A 20 10.72 -46.40 3.78
C CYS A 20 9.26 -45.92 3.65
N SER A 21 8.65 -45.56 4.78
CA SER A 21 7.68 -44.48 4.75
C SER A 21 8.51 -43.26 4.33
N LYS A 22 8.46 -42.94 3.03
CA LYS A 22 8.45 -41.54 2.62
C LYS A 22 7.25 -40.94 3.36
N GLY A 23 7.47 -40.59 4.62
CA GLY A 23 6.70 -39.53 5.24
C GLY A 23 7.05 -38.36 4.35
N ASP A 24 6.17 -38.06 3.41
CA ASP A 24 6.11 -36.73 2.85
C ASP A 24 6.30 -35.82 4.06
N LEU A 25 7.28 -34.92 3.98
CA LEU A 25 7.37 -33.85 4.95
C LEU A 25 6.00 -33.18 4.84
N ILE A 26 5.08 -33.53 5.74
CA ILE A 26 3.92 -32.72 6.04
C ILE A 26 4.60 -31.49 6.63
N LYS A 27 4.97 -30.57 5.73
CA LYS A 27 5.11 -29.17 6.09
C LYS A 27 3.73 -28.84 6.60
N ASP A 28 3.56 -28.96 7.91
CA ASP A 28 2.48 -28.33 8.61
C ASP A 28 2.43 -26.91 8.03
N PRO A 29 1.37 -26.57 7.28
CA PRO A 29 1.32 -25.29 6.60
C PRO A 29 1.13 -24.26 7.69
N ALA A 30 2.24 -23.81 8.26
CA ALA A 30 2.26 -22.83 9.31
C ALA A 30 1.39 -21.66 8.88
N PHE A 31 0.36 -21.37 9.66
CA PHE A 31 -0.58 -20.33 9.32
C PHE A 31 0.10 -18.97 9.47
N GLY A 32 -0.12 -18.10 8.50
CA GLY A 32 0.09 -16.66 8.69
C GLY A 32 -1.25 -16.00 8.96
N SER A 33 -1.22 -14.72 9.31
CA SER A 33 -2.45 -13.94 9.51
C SER A 33 -2.46 -12.71 8.63
N ILE A 34 -3.65 -12.33 8.19
CA ILE A 34 -3.89 -11.17 7.35
C ILE A 34 -4.97 -10.30 7.98
N SER A 35 -4.82 -8.98 7.86
CA SER A 35 -5.93 -8.03 8.03
C SER A 35 -5.95 -7.06 6.85
N ILE A 36 -7.12 -6.84 6.25
CA ILE A 36 -7.30 -5.93 5.11
C ILE A 36 -8.13 -4.72 5.55
N SER A 37 -7.57 -3.52 5.48
CA SER A 37 -8.29 -2.27 5.75
C SER A 37 -8.82 -1.64 4.46
N ASP A 38 -10.11 -1.27 4.43
CA ASP A 38 -10.76 -0.64 3.29
C ASP A 38 -10.86 0.88 3.46
N PHE A 39 -10.14 1.63 2.62
CA PHE A 39 -10.18 3.09 2.55
C PHE A 39 -10.96 3.60 1.34
N THR A 40 -11.75 2.74 0.70
CA THR A 40 -12.56 3.11 -0.45
C THR A 40 -13.90 3.69 0.00
N SER A 41 -14.49 4.58 -0.81
CA SER A 41 -15.78 5.22 -0.49
C SER A 41 -16.98 4.27 -0.54
N LYS A 42 -16.79 3.04 -1.04
CA LYS A 42 -17.82 2.00 -1.18
C LYS A 42 -17.34 0.71 -0.51
N LYS A 43 -18.23 -0.07 0.09
CA LYS A 43 -17.84 -1.33 0.74
C LYS A 43 -17.31 -2.35 -0.29
N VAL A 44 -16.00 -2.62 -0.30
CA VAL A 44 -15.40 -3.67 -1.14
C VAL A 44 -15.59 -5.03 -0.46
N THR A 45 -16.07 -6.03 -1.18
CA THR A 45 -16.08 -7.41 -0.68
C THR A 45 -14.81 -8.12 -1.10
N VAL A 46 -14.22 -8.91 -0.19
CA VAL A 46 -12.98 -9.65 -0.45
C VAL A 46 -13.22 -11.14 -0.26
N ILE A 47 -12.81 -11.92 -1.26
CA ILE A 47 -12.92 -13.38 -1.29
C ILE A 47 -11.51 -13.96 -1.42
N GLU A 48 -11.13 -14.81 -0.48
CA GLU A 48 -9.94 -15.66 -0.58
C GLU A 48 -10.33 -16.96 -1.31
N GLY A 49 -9.51 -17.32 -2.30
CA GLY A 49 -9.77 -18.47 -3.16
C GLY A 49 -11.11 -18.35 -3.91
N GLU A 50 -11.87 -19.44 -3.92
CA GLU A 50 -13.16 -19.50 -4.62
C GLU A 50 -14.37 -19.24 -3.72
N ASN A 51 -14.24 -19.35 -2.39
CA ASN A 51 -15.41 -19.39 -1.50
C ASN A 51 -15.25 -18.69 -0.14
N ASN A 52 -14.04 -18.27 0.26
CA ASN A 52 -13.83 -17.74 1.61
C ASN A 52 -14.04 -16.22 1.62
N GLN A 53 -15.28 -15.77 1.85
CA GLN A 53 -15.54 -14.37 2.12
C GLN A 53 -14.86 -13.95 3.42
N LEU A 54 -14.13 -12.83 3.40
CA LEU A 54 -13.60 -12.25 4.63
C LEU A 54 -14.76 -11.59 5.40
N PRO A 55 -15.04 -12.02 6.64
CA PRO A 55 -16.26 -11.66 7.36
C PRO A 55 -16.35 -10.16 7.66
N VAL A 56 -15.20 -9.52 7.95
CA VAL A 56 -15.11 -8.08 8.22
C VAL A 56 -13.74 -7.56 7.78
N LEU A 57 -13.75 -6.48 6.99
CA LEU A 57 -12.52 -5.75 6.65
C LEU A 57 -11.99 -5.06 7.92
N GLY A 58 -10.72 -5.28 8.22
CA GLY A 58 -10.03 -4.82 9.44
C GLY A 58 -9.83 -5.93 10.49
N GLU A 59 -10.57 -7.03 10.40
CA GLU A 59 -10.35 -8.19 11.27
C GLU A 59 -9.14 -9.02 10.82
N THR A 60 -8.57 -9.76 11.77
CA THR A 60 -7.42 -10.64 11.50
C THR A 60 -7.93 -12.04 11.20
N VAL A 61 -7.57 -12.56 10.03
CA VAL A 61 -7.93 -13.91 9.57
C VAL A 61 -6.66 -14.74 9.42
N SER A 62 -6.68 -15.97 9.93
CA SER A 62 -5.60 -16.94 9.77
C SER A 62 -5.77 -17.70 8.47
N LEU A 63 -4.71 -17.77 7.67
CA LEU A 63 -4.67 -18.46 6.37
C LEU A 63 -3.39 -19.28 6.24
N LEU A 64 -3.39 -20.23 5.31
CA LEU A 64 -2.19 -21.00 4.98
C LEU A 64 -1.09 -20.05 4.52
N SER A 65 0.14 -20.24 5.01
CA SER A 65 1.28 -19.49 4.46
C SER A 65 1.55 -19.87 3.01
N GLY A 66 2.05 -18.90 2.25
CA GLY A 66 2.26 -19.01 0.81
C GLY A 66 1.51 -17.95 0.02
N ASN A 67 1.36 -18.19 -1.28
CA ASN A 67 0.64 -17.33 -2.19
C ASN A 67 -0.85 -17.69 -2.16
N ASN A 68 -1.67 -16.78 -1.65
CA ASN A 68 -3.12 -16.95 -1.56
C ASN A 68 -3.78 -16.01 -2.57
N ARG A 69 -4.75 -16.53 -3.33
CA ARG A 69 -5.47 -15.75 -4.35
C ARG A 69 -6.60 -14.97 -3.68
N PHE A 70 -6.71 -13.69 -3.98
CA PHE A 70 -7.75 -12.80 -3.48
C PHE A 70 -8.47 -12.14 -4.64
N ARG A 71 -9.80 -12.13 -4.56
CA ARG A 71 -10.70 -11.42 -5.48
C ARG A 71 -11.44 -10.34 -4.74
N PHE A 72 -11.46 -9.14 -5.31
CA PHE A 72 -12.04 -7.94 -4.71
C PHE A 72 -13.20 -7.45 -5.58
N TYR A 73 -14.36 -7.22 -4.97
CA TYR A 73 -15.60 -6.87 -5.67
C TYR A 73 -16.20 -5.55 -5.17
N ASP A 74 -16.75 -4.76 -6.09
CA ASP A 74 -17.75 -3.73 -5.81
C ASP A 74 -19.13 -4.31 -6.13
N ASP A 75 -19.90 -4.67 -5.09
CA ASP A 75 -21.13 -5.45 -5.27
C ASP A 75 -20.86 -6.74 -6.08
N LYS A 76 -21.26 -6.80 -7.36
CA LYS A 76 -21.04 -7.95 -8.26
C LYS A 76 -19.90 -7.75 -9.26
N THR A 77 -19.28 -6.58 -9.30
CA THR A 77 -18.24 -6.24 -10.26
C THR A 77 -16.86 -6.61 -9.70
N LEU A 78 -16.14 -7.50 -10.38
CA LEU A 78 -14.75 -7.82 -10.05
C LEU A 78 -13.86 -6.60 -10.34
N LEU A 79 -13.19 -6.09 -9.32
CA LEU A 79 -12.26 -4.96 -9.42
C LEU A 79 -10.81 -5.40 -9.56
N LEU A 80 -10.44 -6.46 -8.85
CA LEU A 80 -9.07 -6.95 -8.81
C LEU A 80 -9.05 -8.45 -8.49
N ASP A 81 -8.22 -9.19 -9.22
CA ASP A 81 -7.88 -10.58 -8.96
C ASP A 81 -6.35 -10.65 -8.86
N THR A 82 -5.85 -10.95 -7.66
CA THR A 82 -4.41 -10.89 -7.35
C THR A 82 -4.00 -11.98 -6.37
N SER A 83 -2.70 -12.23 -6.27
CA SER A 83 -2.12 -13.13 -5.26
C SER A 83 -1.35 -12.33 -4.23
N LEU A 84 -1.64 -12.54 -2.94
CA LEU A 84 -0.90 -11.94 -1.83
C LEU A 84 -0.07 -13.03 -1.13
N LYS A 85 1.19 -12.70 -0.81
CA LYS A 85 2.10 -13.61 -0.12
C LYS A 85 1.94 -13.48 1.40
N ILE A 86 1.64 -14.58 2.06
CA ILE A 86 1.48 -14.69 3.51
C ILE A 86 2.63 -15.50 4.07
N GLU A 87 3.41 -14.90 4.96
CA GLU A 87 4.52 -15.55 5.65
C GLU A 87 4.02 -16.28 6.92
N PRO A 88 4.61 -17.44 7.24
CA PRO A 88 4.21 -18.21 8.41
C PRO A 88 4.46 -17.41 9.69
N PHE A 89 3.52 -17.51 10.63
CA PHE A 89 3.58 -16.87 11.95
C PHE A 89 3.69 -15.34 11.94
N LYS A 90 3.46 -14.70 10.79
CA LYS A 90 3.50 -13.25 10.65
C LYS A 90 2.10 -12.69 10.44
N LYS A 91 1.87 -11.49 10.97
CA LYS A 91 0.66 -10.71 10.68
C LYS A 91 0.97 -9.73 9.55
N HIS A 92 0.38 -9.97 8.39
CA HIS A 92 0.40 -9.08 7.25
C HIS A 92 -0.78 -8.13 7.32
N LYS A 93 -0.50 -6.83 7.25
CA LYS A 93 -1.56 -5.82 7.12
C LYS A 93 -1.55 -5.34 5.68
N TYR A 94 -2.68 -5.53 5.01
CA TYR A 94 -2.91 -4.92 3.70
C TYR A 94 -3.93 -3.81 3.82
N PHE A 95 -3.87 -2.86 2.92
CA PHE A 95 -4.89 -1.85 2.77
C PHE A 95 -5.24 -1.66 1.32
N ILE A 96 -6.51 -1.34 1.08
CA ILE A 96 -7.05 -1.14 -0.25
C ILE A 96 -7.55 0.28 -0.41
N LEU A 97 -7.31 0.83 -1.60
CA LEU A 97 -7.78 2.16 -1.96
C LEU A 97 -8.21 2.18 -3.44
N ARG A 98 -9.21 3.02 -3.74
CA ARG A 98 -9.66 3.36 -5.08
C ARG A 98 -9.27 4.81 -5.28
N PRO A 99 -8.13 5.10 -5.92
CA PRO A 99 -7.62 6.45 -6.00
C PRO A 99 -8.56 7.38 -6.79
N ASN A 100 -9.40 6.81 -7.65
CA ASN A 100 -10.44 7.52 -8.37
C ASN A 100 -11.80 6.83 -8.14
N ASN A 101 -12.89 7.60 -8.02
CA ASN A 101 -14.26 7.12 -8.20
C ASN A 101 -14.42 6.58 -9.64
N GLN A 102 -13.93 5.40 -10.07
CA GLN A 102 -14.82 4.23 -10.15
C GLN A 102 -14.26 2.92 -10.79
N SER A 103 -12.96 2.65 -11.00
CA SER A 103 -12.63 1.36 -11.65
C SER A 103 -11.40 0.60 -11.20
N VAL A 104 -10.38 1.26 -10.64
CA VAL A 104 -9.13 0.57 -10.32
C VAL A 104 -8.95 0.49 -8.81
N LEU A 105 -9.00 -0.73 -8.29
CA LEU A 105 -8.62 -1.03 -6.92
C LEU A 105 -7.11 -1.26 -6.84
N ARG A 106 -6.47 -0.69 -5.82
CA ARG A 106 -5.07 -0.96 -5.49
C ARG A 106 -5.00 -1.61 -4.11
N VAL A 107 -4.09 -2.56 -3.94
CA VAL A 107 -3.79 -3.24 -2.68
C VAL A 107 -2.33 -2.98 -2.35
N PHE A 108 -2.07 -2.64 -1.10
CA PHE A 108 -0.73 -2.41 -0.60
C PHE A 108 -0.51 -3.12 0.73
N ASP A 109 0.75 -3.45 1.04
CA ASP A 109 1.14 -3.99 2.35
C ASP A 109 1.59 -2.86 3.31
N ASP A 110 1.94 -3.24 4.53
CA ASP A 110 2.38 -2.34 5.58
C ASP A 110 3.81 -1.82 5.43
N SER A 111 4.52 -2.18 4.35
CA SER A 111 5.84 -1.61 4.05
C SER A 111 5.77 -0.14 3.63
N LEU A 112 4.56 0.40 3.42
CA LEU A 112 4.34 1.79 2.98
C LEU A 112 4.46 2.82 4.11
N ASN A 113 5.68 3.00 4.65
CA ASN A 113 6.10 4.15 5.46
C ASN A 113 5.08 4.62 6.54
N GLY A 114 4.43 3.70 7.24
CA GLY A 114 3.51 4.03 8.33
C GLY A 114 2.09 4.45 7.91
N PHE A 115 1.67 4.19 6.67
CA PHE A 115 0.31 4.45 6.18
C PHE A 115 -0.79 3.95 7.13
N ASN A 116 -0.61 2.75 7.68
CA ASN A 116 -1.56 2.13 8.60
C ASN A 116 -1.46 2.63 10.06
N GLN A 117 -0.55 3.56 10.35
CA GLN A 117 -0.33 4.17 11.66
C GLN A 117 -0.66 5.66 11.66
N GLU A 118 -1.17 6.17 10.54
CA GLU A 118 -1.37 7.60 10.38
C GLU A 118 -2.55 8.11 11.22
N THR A 119 -2.38 9.30 11.79
CA THR A 119 -3.35 9.94 12.68
C THR A 119 -3.80 11.26 12.10
N PHE A 120 -5.02 11.68 12.44
CA PHE A 120 -5.54 12.97 12.00
C PHE A 120 -4.61 14.13 12.40
N PRO A 121 -4.32 15.07 11.48
CA PRO A 121 -3.56 16.28 11.81
C PRO A 121 -4.28 17.17 12.82
N THR A 122 -3.57 18.15 13.36
CA THR A 122 -4.18 19.25 14.13
C THR A 122 -5.04 20.13 13.21
N ALA A 123 -6.06 20.79 13.76
CA ALA A 123 -6.91 21.70 13.01
C ALA A 123 -6.07 22.81 12.34
N GLY A 124 -6.39 23.14 11.07
CA GLY A 124 -5.59 24.08 10.27
C GLY A 124 -4.33 23.47 9.66
N SER A 125 -4.21 22.14 9.65
CA SER A 125 -3.17 21.43 8.92
C SER A 125 -3.73 20.20 8.22
N VAL A 126 -3.04 19.78 7.16
CA VAL A 126 -3.33 18.55 6.41
C VAL A 126 -2.08 17.69 6.38
N LYS A 127 -2.24 16.36 6.37
CA LYS A 127 -1.12 15.45 6.11
C LYS A 127 -1.22 14.97 4.68
N ILE A 128 -0.08 14.99 3.99
CA ILE A 128 0.00 14.59 2.60
C ILE A 128 1.09 13.53 2.46
N SER A 129 0.76 12.42 1.81
CA SER A 129 1.72 11.47 1.26
C SER A 129 1.59 11.49 -0.28
N LEU A 130 2.64 11.08 -0.97
CA LEU A 130 2.69 10.96 -2.41
C LEU A 130 2.90 9.50 -2.79
N ALA A 131 2.14 9.00 -3.75
CA ALA A 131 2.37 7.72 -4.38
C ALA A 131 2.58 7.91 -5.89
N ASN A 132 3.78 7.55 -6.36
CA ASN A 132 4.14 7.68 -7.76
C ASN A 132 4.05 6.33 -8.50
N PHE A 133 3.12 6.25 -9.45
CA PHE A 133 2.94 5.11 -10.36
C PHE A 133 3.07 5.51 -11.83
N SER A 134 3.58 6.72 -12.09
CA SER A 134 3.89 7.18 -13.43
C SER A 134 5.15 6.50 -13.93
N LYS A 135 5.08 5.93 -15.14
CA LYS A 135 6.22 5.42 -15.90
C LYS A 135 6.87 6.51 -16.75
N SER A 136 6.21 7.66 -16.94
CA SER A 136 6.76 8.80 -17.67
C SER A 136 7.69 9.68 -16.83
N LEU A 137 7.65 9.57 -15.50
CA LEU A 137 8.58 10.25 -14.60
C LEU A 137 9.89 9.46 -14.44
N PRO A 138 11.03 10.14 -14.28
CA PRO A 138 12.30 9.49 -14.01
C PRO A 138 12.28 8.78 -12.66
N ASP A 139 13.25 7.88 -12.46
CA ASP A 139 13.35 7.06 -11.27
C ASP A 139 13.21 7.84 -9.98
N LYS A 140 13.81 9.03 -9.93
CA LYS A 140 13.87 9.87 -8.77
C LYS A 140 13.37 11.27 -9.10
N VAL A 141 12.33 11.69 -8.40
CA VAL A 141 11.75 13.04 -8.51
C VAL A 141 11.64 13.69 -7.13
N ASN A 142 11.73 15.01 -7.12
CA ASN A 142 11.40 15.85 -5.98
C ASN A 142 10.04 16.49 -6.21
N VAL A 143 9.21 16.56 -5.17
CA VAL A 143 7.85 17.10 -5.26
C VAL A 143 7.65 18.22 -4.24
N TYR A 144 7.14 19.34 -4.74
CA TYR A 144 6.98 20.59 -4.02
C TYR A 144 5.53 21.04 -4.11
N ILE A 145 4.96 21.48 -3.00
CA ILE A 145 3.66 22.14 -2.96
C ILE A 145 3.89 23.58 -2.53
N THR A 146 3.49 24.52 -3.37
CA THR A 146 3.63 25.95 -3.14
C THR A 146 2.27 26.63 -3.25
N THR A 147 2.15 27.81 -2.68
CA THR A 147 0.97 28.67 -2.84
C THR A 147 1.43 30.11 -2.77
N THR A 148 0.85 30.99 -3.60
CA THR A 148 1.22 32.41 -3.67
C THR A 148 0.48 33.24 -2.62
N THR A 149 -0.52 32.68 -1.96
CA THR A 149 -1.41 33.39 -1.03
C THR A 149 -1.07 33.17 0.44
N TYR A 150 -0.13 32.27 0.76
CA TYR A 150 0.31 31.99 2.14
C TYR A 150 1.41 32.96 2.59
N ARG A 151 1.24 33.57 3.77
CA ARG A 151 2.30 34.32 4.48
C ARG A 151 2.43 33.79 5.90
N ALA A 152 3.48 33.01 6.16
CA ALA A 152 3.96 32.67 7.51
C ALA A 152 5.51 32.81 7.54
N PRO A 153 6.18 32.75 8.71
CA PRO A 153 7.55 33.24 8.87
C PRO A 153 8.61 32.26 8.33
N ALA A 154 8.66 32.09 7.01
CA ALA A 154 9.83 31.76 6.18
C ALA A 154 9.35 31.42 4.77
N THR A 155 10.00 32.01 3.77
CA THR A 155 9.79 31.83 2.33
C THR A 155 10.31 30.47 1.82
N GLU A 156 9.96 29.37 2.46
CA GLU A 156 10.39 28.02 2.08
C GLU A 156 9.26 27.24 1.39
N GLU A 157 9.56 26.63 0.24
CA GLU A 157 8.64 25.71 -0.45
C GLU A 157 8.33 24.52 0.46
N ILE A 158 7.05 24.15 0.58
CA ILE A 158 6.68 22.96 1.36
C ILE A 158 7.00 21.74 0.51
N LYS A 159 8.04 21.01 0.92
CA LYS A 159 8.46 19.78 0.25
C LYS A 159 7.58 18.63 0.74
N VAL A 160 6.91 17.96 -0.20
CA VAL A 160 6.08 16.79 0.09
C VAL A 160 6.59 15.64 -0.76
N GLY A 161 7.63 14.98 -0.27
CA GLY A 161 8.25 13.85 -0.97
C GLY A 161 9.67 13.59 -0.48
N GLU A 162 10.09 12.33 -0.58
CA GLU A 162 11.49 11.93 -0.59
C GLU A 162 11.81 11.31 -1.96
N ILE A 163 13.09 11.13 -2.27
CA ILE A 163 13.60 10.54 -3.51
C ILE A 163 12.87 9.21 -3.81
N LEU A 164 12.10 9.15 -4.89
CA LEU A 164 11.31 7.98 -5.27
C LEU A 164 12.13 6.98 -6.12
N LYS A 165 11.63 5.75 -6.32
CA LYS A 165 12.13 4.76 -7.30
C LYS A 165 10.92 4.18 -8.07
N VAL A 166 11.05 3.90 -9.37
CA VAL A 166 9.94 3.52 -10.29
C VAL A 166 9.24 2.21 -9.92
N SER A 167 9.85 1.36 -9.10
CA SER A 167 9.24 0.08 -8.72
C SER A 167 8.25 0.18 -7.54
N GLY A 168 7.84 1.39 -7.18
CA GLY A 168 6.90 1.64 -6.09
C GLY A 168 7.54 2.55 -5.05
N SER A 169 7.00 3.75 -4.90
CA SER A 169 7.41 4.60 -3.81
C SER A 169 6.24 5.42 -3.31
N PHE A 170 6.02 5.25 -2.00
CA PHE A 170 5.19 6.11 -1.18
C PHE A 170 6.13 7.00 -0.39
N SER A 171 5.89 8.30 -0.40
CA SER A 171 6.56 9.18 0.56
C SER A 171 6.01 8.92 1.96
N GLY A 172 6.82 9.17 2.98
CA GLY A 172 6.29 9.40 4.32
C GLY A 172 5.27 10.55 4.30
N PHE A 173 4.39 10.58 5.29
CA PHE A 173 3.44 11.69 5.45
C PHE A 173 4.17 12.95 5.89
N LYS A 174 3.82 14.07 5.28
CA LYS A 174 4.26 15.40 5.69
C LYS A 174 3.07 16.23 6.11
N THR A 175 3.18 16.86 7.27
CA THR A 175 2.20 17.83 7.74
C THR A 175 2.44 19.15 7.02
N MET A 176 1.41 19.61 6.31
CA MET A 176 1.35 20.92 5.69
C MET A 176 0.43 21.81 6.51
N LEU A 177 0.94 22.95 6.95
CA LEU A 177 0.10 23.98 7.57
C LEU A 177 -0.72 24.65 6.48
N THR A 178 -2.03 24.54 6.61
CA THR A 178 -2.93 25.24 5.72
C THR A 178 -3.31 26.55 6.37
N GLY A 179 -2.58 27.61 6.00
CA GLY A 179 -2.83 28.94 6.52
C GLY A 179 -4.10 29.58 5.99
N LYS A 180 -4.26 30.85 6.36
CA LYS A 180 -5.21 31.76 5.74
C LYS A 180 -4.49 32.66 4.74
N ASP A 181 -5.20 33.10 3.72
CA ASP A 181 -4.72 34.08 2.77
C ASP A 181 -4.65 35.50 3.39
N GLN A 182 -4.22 36.46 2.59
CA GLN A 182 -4.20 37.89 2.94
C GLN A 182 -5.56 38.50 3.33
N PHE A 183 -6.67 37.80 3.06
CA PHE A 183 -8.03 38.19 3.40
C PHE A 183 -8.62 37.33 4.53
N LEU A 184 -7.79 36.59 5.27
CA LEU A 184 -8.18 35.67 6.34
C LEU A 184 -9.06 34.49 5.90
N LYS A 185 -9.09 34.17 4.60
CA LYS A 185 -9.82 33.01 4.05
C LYS A 185 -8.91 31.78 4.03
N PRO A 186 -9.44 30.55 4.24
CA PRO A 186 -8.64 29.33 4.13
C PRO A 186 -8.00 29.18 2.75
N ILE A 187 -6.70 28.87 2.69
CA ILE A 187 -5.98 28.66 1.43
C ILE A 187 -6.33 27.29 0.87
N LYS A 188 -7.11 27.26 -0.20
CA LYS A 188 -7.54 26.02 -0.87
C LYS A 188 -6.71 25.67 -2.09
N GLU A 189 -6.04 26.66 -2.67
CA GLU A 189 -5.35 26.56 -3.95
C GLU A 189 -3.83 26.52 -3.73
N PHE A 190 -3.24 25.48 -4.29
CA PHE A 190 -1.82 25.20 -4.27
C PHE A 190 -1.34 24.90 -5.68
N THR A 191 -0.03 24.93 -5.87
CA THR A 191 0.65 24.50 -7.07
C THR A 191 1.60 23.38 -6.69
N LEU A 192 1.39 22.21 -7.27
CA LEU A 192 2.31 21.08 -7.15
C LEU A 192 3.34 21.18 -8.28
N THR A 193 4.62 21.12 -7.93
CA THR A 193 5.75 21.14 -8.87
C THR A 193 6.60 19.90 -8.67
N ILE A 194 6.82 19.15 -9.73
CA ILE A 194 7.69 17.98 -9.79
C ILE A 194 8.97 18.39 -10.50
N LYS A 195 10.11 18.18 -9.84
CA LYS A 195 11.44 18.45 -10.36
C LYS A 195 12.24 17.15 -10.46
N ASP A 196 13.15 17.06 -11.41
CA ASP A 196 14.13 15.97 -11.44
C ASP A 196 14.99 16.05 -10.17
N SER A 197 15.25 14.90 -9.54
CA SER A 197 16.02 14.89 -8.30
C SER A 197 17.49 15.29 -8.47
N ASN A 198 18.07 15.13 -9.67
CA ASN A 198 19.49 15.33 -9.92
C ASN A 198 19.81 16.79 -10.24
N ASP A 199 19.11 17.38 -11.21
CA ASP A 199 19.39 18.73 -11.71
C ASP A 199 18.35 19.79 -11.30
N GLN A 200 17.30 19.37 -10.58
CA GLN A 200 16.18 20.23 -10.16
C GLN A 200 15.38 20.85 -11.32
N ALA A 201 15.53 20.33 -12.55
CA ALA A 201 14.75 20.78 -13.69
C ALA A 201 13.25 20.53 -13.44
N VAL A 202 12.41 21.51 -13.75
CA VAL A 202 10.95 21.37 -13.62
C VAL A 202 10.45 20.40 -14.68
N LEU A 203 9.99 19.24 -14.25
CA LEU A 203 9.42 18.21 -15.12
C LEU A 203 7.93 18.46 -15.33
N PHE A 204 7.25 18.92 -14.28
CA PHE A 204 5.80 19.08 -14.30
C PHE A 204 5.31 20.08 -13.24
N THR A 205 4.26 20.83 -13.57
CA THR A 205 3.57 21.72 -12.62
C THR A 205 2.07 21.63 -12.84
N VAL A 206 1.31 21.53 -11.75
CA VAL A 206 -0.16 21.43 -11.81
C VAL A 206 -0.83 22.18 -10.66
N PRO A 207 -1.97 22.85 -10.91
CA PRO A 207 -2.83 23.34 -9.85
C PRO A 207 -3.34 22.18 -8.98
N LEU A 208 -3.34 22.38 -7.67
CA LEU A 208 -3.80 21.41 -6.67
C LEU A 208 -4.79 22.11 -5.74
N VAL A 209 -6.00 21.58 -5.64
CA VAL A 209 -7.01 22.09 -4.70
C VAL A 209 -7.15 21.10 -3.54
N LEU A 210 -6.93 21.57 -2.32
CA LEU A 210 -7.07 20.76 -1.11
C LEU A 210 -8.22 21.32 -0.26
N PRO A 211 -9.23 20.51 0.11
CA PRO A 211 -10.21 20.88 1.11
C PRO A 211 -9.53 21.13 2.46
N VAL A 212 -9.64 22.36 2.96
CA VAL A 212 -8.83 22.90 4.06
C VAL A 212 -9.58 22.95 5.40
N GLU A 213 -10.87 22.69 5.36
CA GLU A 213 -11.78 22.98 6.48
C GLU A 213 -11.77 21.88 7.54
N THR A 214 -11.12 20.74 7.29
CA THR A 214 -11.11 19.57 8.17
C THR A 214 -9.70 18.98 8.32
N ALA A 215 -9.44 18.39 9.50
CA ALA A 215 -8.22 17.64 9.77
C ALA A 215 -8.18 16.40 8.86
N THR A 216 -7.40 16.49 7.79
CA THR A 216 -7.51 15.57 6.65
C THR A 216 -6.17 15.00 6.23
N VAL A 217 -6.19 13.72 5.84
CA VAL A 217 -5.03 13.01 5.30
C VAL A 217 -5.28 12.73 3.82
N TYR A 218 -4.34 13.16 2.97
CA TYR A 218 -4.39 13.03 1.52
C TYR A 218 -3.28 12.14 0.99
N LEU A 219 -3.59 11.39 -0.07
CA LEU A 219 -2.62 10.76 -0.95
C LEU A 219 -2.64 11.49 -2.28
N LEU A 220 -1.54 12.13 -2.63
CA LEU A 220 -1.33 12.58 -3.99
C LEU A 220 -0.93 11.37 -4.83
N TYR A 221 -1.76 11.02 -5.81
CA TYR A 221 -1.53 9.91 -6.71
C TYR A 221 -1.04 10.45 -8.05
N LEU A 222 0.14 10.00 -8.48
CA LEU A 222 0.70 10.31 -9.80
C LEU A 222 0.56 9.08 -10.69
N GLU A 223 -0.14 9.22 -11.82
CA GLU A 223 -0.29 8.14 -12.79
C GLU A 223 -0.17 8.66 -14.22
N ASP A 224 0.29 7.81 -15.15
CA ASP A 224 0.26 8.18 -16.56
C ASP A 224 -1.16 8.17 -17.08
N LYS A 225 -1.55 9.25 -17.77
CA LYS A 225 -2.80 9.25 -18.51
C LYS A 225 -2.62 8.45 -19.80
N THR A 226 -3.51 7.49 -20.05
CA THR A 226 -3.53 6.74 -21.31
C THR A 226 -3.61 7.69 -22.50
N GLY A 227 -2.65 7.58 -23.42
CA GLY A 227 -2.58 8.39 -24.63
C GLY A 227 -1.97 9.79 -24.48
N VAL A 228 -1.41 10.15 -23.31
CA VAL A 228 -0.70 11.42 -23.11
C VAL A 228 0.69 11.16 -22.55
N THR A 229 1.70 11.88 -23.03
CA THR A 229 3.10 11.81 -22.55
C THR A 229 3.35 12.51 -21.22
N LYS A 230 2.31 13.05 -20.58
CA LYS A 230 2.40 13.77 -19.31
C LYS A 230 1.62 13.01 -18.21
N PRO A 231 2.17 12.91 -17.00
CA PRO A 231 1.46 12.32 -15.87
C PRO A 231 0.22 13.16 -15.51
N ASP A 232 -0.85 12.49 -15.13
CA ASP A 232 -2.00 13.08 -14.46
C ASP A 232 -1.77 13.04 -12.95
N ILE A 233 -2.17 14.11 -12.27
CA ILE A 233 -1.96 14.27 -10.83
C ILE A 233 -3.32 14.43 -10.19
N ARG A 234 -3.60 13.53 -9.25
CA ARG A 234 -4.89 13.52 -8.56
C ARG A 234 -4.69 13.42 -7.07
N ALA A 235 -5.27 14.36 -6.34
CA ALA A 235 -5.36 14.26 -4.89
C ALA A 235 -6.50 13.32 -4.52
N THR A 236 -6.16 12.18 -3.93
CA THR A 236 -7.11 11.26 -3.33
C THR A 236 -7.23 11.58 -1.84
N LEU A 237 -8.47 11.76 -1.37
CA LEU A 237 -8.76 11.83 0.05
C LEU A 237 -8.58 10.44 0.68
N LEU A 238 -7.69 10.29 1.66
CA LEU A 238 -7.52 9.02 2.38
C LEU A 238 -8.39 8.94 3.63
N MET A 239 -8.46 10.03 4.40
CA MET A 239 -9.24 10.12 5.63
C MET A 239 -9.68 11.56 5.84
N SER A 240 -10.98 11.81 6.03
CA SER A 240 -11.50 13.07 6.59
C SER A 240 -12.31 12.79 7.86
N LYS A 241 -12.28 13.73 8.79
CA LYS A 241 -13.28 13.81 9.87
C LYS A 241 -14.51 14.56 9.39
#